data_AF-A0A7S4DYW3-F1
#
_entry.id   AF-A0A7S4DYW3-F1
#
_cell.length_a   1.000
_cell.length_b   1.000
_cell.length_c   1.000
_cell.angle_alpha   90.00
_cell.angle_beta   90.00
_cell.angle_gamma   90.00
#
_symmetry.space_group_name_H-M   'P 1'
#
loop_
_entity.id
_entity.type
_entity.pdbx_description
1 polymer ?
#
loop_
_entity_poly.entity_id
_entity_poly.type
_entity_poly.pdbx_seq_one_letter_code
_entity_poly.pdbx_strand_id
1 'polypeptide(L)'
;KGCQARINVGDGTLLALATVGNSEIAVGGTDRSLFVFDVRKRTQLHRIPGIVKYEITAVCASRVNTKAVYVTSLDHEIAMIDYTRKSASHLARHSLRGENR
;
A
#
# COMPACT_ATOMS: atom_id res chain seq x y z
N LYS A 1 25.15 3.20 -18.68
CA LYS A 1 24.00 2.46 -18.09
C LYS A 1 23.17 3.45 -17.28
N GLY A 2 21.86 3.51 -17.47
CA GLY A 2 20.97 4.53 -16.90
C GLY A 2 19.60 3.97 -16.53
N CYS A 3 18.61 4.83 -16.32
CA CYS A 3 17.23 4.46 -16.00
C CYS A 3 16.67 3.45 -17.04
N GLN A 4 16.26 2.27 -16.59
CA GLN A 4 15.77 1.20 -17.48
C GLN A 4 14.29 1.36 -17.86
N ALA A 5 13.49 1.95 -16.98
CA ALA A 5 12.07 2.19 -17.18
C ALA A 5 11.58 3.27 -16.21
N ARG A 6 10.52 3.98 -16.61
CA ARG A 6 9.73 4.86 -15.75
C ARG A 6 8.28 4.43 -15.83
N ILE A 7 7.59 4.45 -14.70
CA ILE A 7 6.18 4.13 -14.59
C ILE A 7 5.56 5.28 -13.81
N ASN A 8 4.55 5.93 -14.39
CA ASN A 8 3.76 6.92 -13.68
C ASN A 8 2.68 6.18 -12.89
N VAL A 9 2.59 6.50 -11.60
CA VAL A 9 1.71 5.83 -10.66
C VAL A 9 0.89 6.87 -9.95
N GLY A 10 -0.43 6.88 -10.22
CA GLY A 10 -1.33 7.89 -9.69
C GLY A 10 -0.97 9.32 -10.13
N ASP A 11 -1.68 10.28 -9.54
CA ASP A 11 -1.54 11.72 -9.84
C ASP A 11 -0.87 12.49 -8.68
N GLY A 12 -0.55 11.81 -7.58
CA GLY A 12 0.02 12.40 -6.36
C GLY A 12 1.53 12.22 -6.22
N THR A 13 2.10 12.89 -5.23
CA THR A 13 3.50 12.67 -4.84
C THR A 13 3.64 11.27 -4.25
N LEU A 14 4.55 10.48 -4.80
CA LEU A 14 4.90 9.16 -4.28
C LEU A 14 5.82 9.31 -3.05
N LEU A 15 5.42 8.74 -1.93
CA LEU A 15 6.13 8.87 -0.65
C LEU A 15 6.65 7.53 -0.13
N ALA A 16 6.04 6.43 -0.54
CA ALA A 16 6.35 5.10 -0.03
C ALA A 16 6.40 4.06 -1.14
N LEU A 17 7.32 3.11 -1.01
CA LEU A 17 7.53 1.99 -1.91
C LEU A 17 7.93 0.76 -1.10
N ALA A 18 7.40 -0.41 -1.45
CA ALA A 18 7.87 -1.70 -0.95
C ALA A 18 7.83 -2.76 -2.05
N THR A 19 8.79 -3.69 -2.02
CA THR A 19 8.69 -4.94 -2.78
C THR A 19 7.69 -5.87 -2.08
N VAL A 20 6.72 -6.40 -2.81
CA VAL A 20 5.67 -7.28 -2.30
C VAL A 20 5.53 -8.51 -3.20
N GLY A 21 4.89 -9.56 -2.71
CA GLY A 21 4.77 -10.81 -3.46
C GLY A 21 6.12 -11.31 -3.98
N ASN A 22 6.12 -11.90 -5.18
CA ASN A 22 7.32 -12.44 -5.82
C ASN A 22 7.93 -11.52 -6.88
N SER A 23 7.14 -10.61 -7.47
CA SER A 23 7.57 -9.75 -8.58
C SER A 23 6.75 -8.47 -8.65
N GLU A 24 6.23 -8.06 -7.50
CA GLU A 24 5.30 -6.95 -7.38
C GLU A 24 5.94 -5.85 -6.54
N ILE A 25 5.52 -4.62 -6.79
CA ILE A 25 5.82 -3.48 -5.92
C ILE A 25 4.52 -2.82 -5.50
N ALA A 26 4.48 -2.38 -4.25
CA ALA A 26 3.42 -1.56 -3.71
C ALA A 26 3.93 -0.13 -3.54
N VAL A 27 3.17 0.84 -4.03
CA VAL A 27 3.52 2.27 -4.01
C VAL A 27 2.36 3.04 -3.40
N GLY A 28 2.66 4.01 -2.55
CA GLY A 28 1.66 4.89 -1.95
C GLY A 28 2.17 6.32 -1.80
N GLY A 29 1.24 7.26 -1.64
CA GLY A 29 1.59 8.66 -1.52
C GLY A 29 0.43 9.56 -1.11
N THR A 30 0.47 10.80 -1.61
CA THR A 30 -0.47 11.87 -1.21
C THR A 30 -1.90 11.64 -1.69
N ASP A 31 -2.11 10.79 -2.69
CA ASP A 31 -3.43 10.45 -3.21
C ASP A 31 -4.17 9.39 -2.36
N ARG A 32 -3.54 8.97 -1.25
CA ARG A 32 -4.08 8.00 -0.27
C ARG A 32 -4.48 6.67 -0.90
N SER A 33 -3.88 6.35 -2.05
CA SER A 33 -4.14 5.12 -2.78
C SER A 33 -2.88 4.26 -2.76
N LEU A 34 -3.06 2.97 -2.49
CA LEU A 34 -2.00 2.00 -2.68
C LEU A 34 -2.13 1.40 -4.08
N PHE A 35 -1.05 1.44 -4.84
CA PHE A 35 -0.96 0.83 -6.14
C PHE A 35 -0.04 -0.39 -6.08
N VAL A 36 -0.50 -1.50 -6.65
CA VAL A 36 0.32 -2.71 -6.78
C VAL A 36 0.62 -2.92 -8.26
N PHE A 37 1.90 -3.03 -8.61
CA PHE A 37 2.38 -3.22 -9.98
C PHE A 37 3.16 -4.52 -10.12
N ASP A 38 2.95 -5.23 -11.24
CA ASP A 38 3.87 -6.29 -11.68
C ASP A 38 5.08 -5.64 -12.35
N VAL A 39 6.28 -5.83 -11.79
CA VAL A 39 7.52 -5.21 -12.28
C VAL A 39 7.96 -5.81 -13.62
N ARG A 40 7.65 -7.09 -13.87
CA ARG A 40 8.06 -7.81 -15.10
C ARG A 40 7.20 -7.36 -16.27
N LYS A 41 5.89 -7.28 -16.05
CA LYS A 41 4.92 -6.85 -17.07
C LYS A 41 4.80 -5.34 -17.18
N ARG A 42 5.24 -4.60 -16.16
CA ARG A 42 5.10 -3.13 -16.03
C ARG A 42 3.64 -2.69 -16.07
N THR A 43 2.76 -3.50 -15.48
CA THR A 43 1.31 -3.29 -15.47
C THR A 43 0.80 -3.08 -14.07
N GLN A 44 -0.11 -2.12 -13.89
CA GLN A 44 -0.85 -1.96 -12.65
C GLN A 44 -1.79 -3.15 -12.45
N LEU A 45 -1.65 -3.85 -11.32
CA LEU A 45 -2.52 -4.96 -10.93
C LEU A 45 -3.71 -4.46 -10.11
N HIS A 46 -3.42 -3.60 -9.12
CA HIS A 46 -4.42 -3.12 -8.18
C HIS A 46 -4.24 -1.63 -7.89
N ARG A 47 -5.36 -0.95 -7.66
CA ARG A 47 -5.43 0.37 -7.04
C ARG A 47 -6.44 0.30 -5.90
N ILE A 48 -5.99 0.59 -4.70
CA ILE A 48 -6.77 0.45 -3.47
C ILE A 48 -6.84 1.83 -2.82
N PRO A 49 -7.93 2.60 -3.03
CA PRO A 49 -8.09 3.92 -2.45
C PRO A 49 -8.63 3.83 -1.01
N GLY A 50 -8.40 4.88 -0.22
CA GLY A 50 -9.10 5.08 1.05
C GLY A 50 -8.69 4.12 2.16
N ILE A 51 -7.45 3.64 2.12
CA ILE A 51 -6.87 2.77 3.15
C ILE A 51 -6.68 3.51 4.47
N VAL A 52 -6.21 4.75 4.36
CA VAL A 52 -5.86 5.65 5.47
C VAL A 52 -6.53 6.99 5.26
N LYS A 53 -6.68 7.76 6.35
CA LYS A 53 -7.34 9.07 6.30
C LYS A 53 -6.48 10.13 5.64
N TYR A 54 -5.16 10.06 5.83
CA TYR A 54 -4.18 11.01 5.30
C TYR A 54 -3.21 10.33 4.34
N GLU A 55 -2.16 11.02 3.96
CA GLU A 55 -1.14 10.55 3.03
C GLU A 55 -0.48 9.26 3.51
N ILE A 56 -0.18 8.36 2.60
CA ILE A 56 0.59 7.17 2.90
C ILE A 56 2.05 7.57 3.09
N THR A 57 2.60 7.33 4.27
CA THR A 57 3.98 7.70 4.62
C THR A 57 4.96 6.54 4.55
N ALA A 58 4.49 5.31 4.73
CA ALA A 58 5.30 4.11 4.54
C ALA A 58 4.43 2.91 4.14
N VAL A 59 5.06 1.95 3.46
CA VAL A 59 4.49 0.65 3.09
C VAL A 59 5.48 -0.43 3.48
N CYS A 60 4.99 -1.54 4.04
CA CYS A 60 5.81 -2.68 4.43
C CYS A 60 5.15 -3.99 4.00
N ALA A 61 5.92 -4.90 3.39
CA ALA A 61 5.44 -6.22 3.04
C ALA A 61 5.38 -7.13 4.27
N SER A 62 4.33 -7.93 4.39
CA SER A 62 4.30 -9.00 5.39
C SER A 62 5.29 -10.09 5.02
N ARG A 63 6.09 -10.52 6.01
CA ARG A 63 7.03 -11.64 5.85
C ARG A 63 6.36 -13.02 5.95
N VAL A 64 5.11 -13.07 6.44
CA VAL A 64 4.37 -14.31 6.67
C VAL A 64 3.33 -14.55 5.56
N ASN A 65 2.64 -13.49 5.12
CA ASN A 65 1.66 -13.55 4.04
C ASN A 65 2.13 -12.66 2.89
N THR A 66 2.60 -13.26 1.80
CA THR A 66 3.14 -12.54 0.64
C THR A 66 2.13 -11.62 -0.06
N LYS A 67 0.84 -11.78 0.24
CA LYS A 67 -0.28 -10.99 -0.29
C LYS A 67 -0.72 -9.87 0.63
N ALA A 68 -0.10 -9.75 1.81
CA ALA A 68 -0.43 -8.77 2.81
C ALA A 68 0.61 -7.64 2.89
N VAL A 69 0.12 -6.42 3.05
CA VAL A 69 0.93 -5.21 3.20
C VAL A 69 0.42 -4.39 4.37
N TYR A 70 1.33 -3.68 5.02
CA TYR A 70 1.05 -2.72 6.08
C TYR A 70 1.31 -1.32 5.56
N VAL A 71 0.42 -0.40 5.86
CA VAL A 71 0.46 0.99 5.41
C VAL A 71 0.35 1.88 6.62
N THR A 72 1.23 2.88 6.72
CA THR A 72 1.18 3.89 7.79
C THR A 72 0.80 5.24 7.22
N SER A 73 0.18 6.08 8.05
CA SER A 73 -0.20 7.44 7.71
C SER A 73 -0.03 8.39 8.89
N LEU A 74 -0.37 9.66 8.69
CA LEU A 74 -0.33 10.72 9.69
C LEU A 74 -1.50 10.65 10.69
N ASP A 75 -2.43 9.71 10.53
CA ASP A 75 -3.55 9.48 11.45
C ASP A 75 -3.19 8.63 12.67
N HIS A 76 -1.91 8.29 12.85
CA HIS A 76 -1.41 7.40 13.91
C HIS A 76 -1.96 5.96 13.84
N GLU A 77 -2.46 5.54 12.68
CA GLU A 77 -2.95 4.19 12.46
C GLU A 77 -2.06 3.41 11.48
N ILE A 78 -2.09 2.09 11.61
CA ILE A 78 -1.48 1.15 10.67
C ILE A 78 -2.60 0.32 10.06
N ALA A 79 -2.77 0.43 8.75
CA ALA A 79 -3.73 -0.39 8.02
C ALA A 79 -3.04 -1.65 7.46
N MET A 80 -3.66 -2.80 7.62
CA MET A 80 -3.25 -4.05 6.97
C MET A 80 -4.19 -4.35 5.80
N ILE A 81 -3.64 -4.69 4.65
CA ILE A 81 -4.41 -5.01 3.44
C ILE A 81 -3.96 -6.34 2.87
N ASP A 82 -4.90 -7.23 2.55
CA ASP A 82 -4.69 -8.30 1.57
C ASP A 82 -5.13 -7.80 0.20
N TYR A 83 -4.17 -7.52 -0.69
CA TYR A 83 -4.45 -6.90 -1.99
C TYR A 83 -4.97 -7.88 -3.05
N THR A 84 -5.03 -9.18 -2.73
CA THR A 84 -5.59 -10.20 -3.62
C THR A 84 -7.05 -10.51 -3.32
N ARG A 85 -7.50 -10.26 -2.09
CA ARG A 85 -8.92 -10.34 -1.75
C ARG A 85 -9.64 -9.17 -2.40
N LYS A 86 -10.69 -9.46 -3.16
CA LYS A 86 -11.70 -8.45 -3.50
C LYS A 86 -12.27 -7.96 -2.18
N SER A 87 -11.90 -6.75 -1.78
CA SER A 87 -12.38 -6.17 -0.53
C SER A 87 -13.88 -5.96 -0.64
N ALA A 88 -14.64 -6.77 0.10
CA ALA A 88 -15.96 -6.39 0.56
C ALA A 88 -15.74 -5.17 1.47
N SER A 89 -16.07 -4.01 0.95
CA SER A 89 -15.86 -2.69 1.53
C SER A 89 -16.63 -2.51 2.84
N HIS A 90 -16.14 -2.98 3.99
CA HIS A 90 -16.62 -2.45 5.28
C HIS A 90 -15.81 -2.69 6.57
N LEU A 91 -14.95 -3.70 6.69
CA LEU A 91 -14.56 -4.18 8.03
C LEU A 91 -13.06 -4.23 8.27
N ALA A 92 -12.53 -3.23 8.98
CA ALA A 92 -11.62 -3.40 10.12
C ALA A 92 -11.13 -2.03 10.62
N ARG A 93 -12.04 -1.19 11.14
CA ARG A 93 -11.66 -0.11 12.05
C ARG A 93 -11.40 -0.70 13.44
N HIS A 94 -10.30 -1.43 13.61
CA HIS A 94 -9.78 -1.73 14.93
C HIS A 94 -8.58 -0.83 15.18
N SER A 95 -8.89 0.43 15.51
CA SER A 95 -7.95 1.34 16.15
C SER A 95 -7.62 0.72 17.51
N LEU A 96 -6.40 0.21 17.67
CA LEU A 96 -5.85 -0.18 18.97
C LEU A 96 -5.60 1.09 19.78
N ARG A 97 -6.67 1.76 20.22
CA ARG A 97 -6.56 2.83 21.20
C ARG A 97 -6.37 2.13 22.54
N GLY A 98 -5.10 2.08 22.96
CA GLY A 98 -4.65 1.38 24.15
C GLY A 98 -5.53 1.67 25.37
N GLU A 99 -6.08 0.59 25.93
CA GLU A 99 -6.26 0.46 27.36
C GLU A 99 -4.89 0.64 28.01
N ASN A 100 -4.67 1.80 28.62
CA ASN A 100 -3.72 1.98 29.71
C ASN A 100 -4.04 3.30 30.41
N ARG A 101 -4.96 3.22 31.38
CA ARG A 101 -4.90 3.88 32.69
C ARG A 101 -6.06 3.40 33.56
#